data_AF-A0A3P6FLU1-F1
#
_entry.id   AF-A0A3P6FLU1-F1
#
_cell.length_a   1.000
_cell.length_b   1.000
_cell.length_c   1.000
_cell.angle_alpha   90.00
_cell.angle_beta   90.00
_cell.angle_gamma   90.00
#
_symmetry.space_group_name_H-M   'P 1'
#
loop_
_entity.id
_entity.type
_entity.pdbx_description
1 polymer ?
#
loop_
_entity_poly.entity_id
_entity_poly.type
_entity_poly.pdbx_seq_one_letter_code
_entity_poly.pdbx_strand_id
1 'polypeptide(L)'
;MEKRTTIVIAHRLSTIRNVDKVLVLRNGQVIEIGSHAELISRGGDYANLVNCQEPDPQSVMLESCKSLAGSLSSRRVASSRRTSSFRDDQEKTNEKDSNQEILSSSSMVWELIKLSVPEWSYALLGSIGAVLAGAQPALFFTGIAYLLNMFYSPFPSVIKRDVEKVAIVFVGVGVVERM
;
A
#
# COMPACT_ATOMS: atom_id res chain seq x y z
N MET A 1 -18.81 -27.29 11.20
CA MET A 1 -17.91 -28.48 11.09
C MET A 1 -18.34 -29.49 12.15
N GLU A 2 -19.34 -30.32 11.90
CA GLU A 2 -20.09 -30.92 13.02
C GLU A 2 -19.69 -32.34 13.45
N LYS A 3 -18.71 -33.01 12.80
CA LYS A 3 -18.29 -34.38 13.19
C LYS A 3 -16.82 -34.74 12.90
N ARG A 4 -15.88 -33.79 12.95
CA ARG A 4 -14.44 -34.08 12.73
C ARG A 4 -13.59 -33.31 13.72
N THR A 5 -12.54 -33.95 14.23
CA THR A 5 -11.50 -33.27 15.01
C THR A 5 -10.60 -32.53 14.05
N THR A 6 -10.49 -31.21 14.19
CA THR A 6 -9.66 -30.37 13.34
C THR A 6 -8.60 -29.68 14.19
N ILE A 7 -7.34 -29.90 13.82
CA ILE A 7 -6.20 -29.19 14.42
C ILE A 7 -5.77 -28.13 13.41
N VAL A 8 -5.81 -26.87 13.81
CA VAL A 8 -5.44 -25.73 12.96
C VAL A 8 -4.19 -25.09 13.54
N ILE A 9 -3.14 -24.99 12.71
CA ILE A 9 -1.95 -24.20 12.99
C ILE A 9 -2.10 -22.90 12.21
N ALA A 10 -2.25 -21.79 12.90
CA ALA A 10 -2.47 -20.49 12.28
C ALA A 10 -1.34 -19.53 12.61
N HIS A 11 -0.94 -18.73 11.61
CA HIS A 11 -0.05 -17.58 11.82
C HIS A 11 -0.82 -16.29 12.15
N ARG A 12 -2.06 -16.18 11.66
CA ARG A 12 -2.95 -15.04 11.91
C ARG A 12 -3.85 -15.36 13.09
N LEU A 13 -3.81 -14.55 14.15
CA LEU A 13 -4.62 -14.81 15.34
C LEU A 13 -6.13 -14.62 15.10
N SER A 14 -6.53 -13.91 14.04
CA SER A 14 -7.95 -13.74 13.67
C SER A 14 -8.64 -15.05 13.26
N THR A 15 -7.91 -16.02 12.70
CA THR A 15 -8.50 -17.29 12.25
C THR A 15 -8.71 -18.30 13.39
N ILE A 16 -8.15 -18.02 14.58
CA ILE A 16 -8.26 -18.90 15.77
C ILE A 16 -9.14 -18.30 16.87
N ARG A 17 -9.89 -17.22 16.60
CA ARG A 17 -10.76 -16.58 17.60
C ARG A 17 -11.96 -17.46 17.98
N ASN A 18 -12.51 -18.18 17.00
CA ASN A 18 -13.72 -19.00 17.12
C ASN A 18 -13.43 -20.50 17.23
N VAL A 19 -12.33 -20.87 17.89
CA VAL A 19 -11.98 -22.29 18.13
C VAL A 19 -12.37 -22.70 19.54
N ASP A 20 -12.67 -23.99 19.71
CA ASP A 20 -13.09 -24.52 21.01
C ASP A 20 -11.96 -24.45 22.06
N LYS A 21 -10.71 -24.70 21.63
CA LYS A 21 -9.52 -24.65 22.49
C LYS A 21 -8.30 -24.17 21.71
N VAL A 22 -7.50 -23.33 22.34
CA VAL A 22 -6.20 -22.86 21.88
C VAL A 22 -5.12 -23.48 22.77
N LEU A 23 -4.06 -23.97 22.14
CA LEU A 23 -2.85 -24.45 22.81
C LEU A 23 -1.69 -23.55 22.40
N VAL A 24 -1.00 -22.97 23.38
CA VAL A 24 0.16 -22.12 23.15
C VAL A 24 1.42 -22.93 23.41
N LEU A 25 2.30 -22.93 22.41
CA LEU A 25 3.57 -23.64 22.46
C LEU A 25 4.72 -22.64 22.62
N ARG A 26 5.63 -22.90 23.55
CA ARG A 26 6.89 -22.19 23.70
C ARG A 26 8.01 -23.21 23.89
N ASN A 27 9.06 -23.10 23.07
CA ASN A 27 10.25 -23.97 23.12
C ASN A 27 9.90 -25.48 23.07
N GLY A 28 8.89 -25.85 22.28
CA GLY A 28 8.43 -27.24 22.15
C GLY A 28 7.56 -27.75 23.31
N GLN A 29 7.19 -26.90 24.26
CA GLN A 29 6.31 -27.27 25.39
C GLN A 29 5.01 -26.48 25.36
N VAL A 30 3.92 -27.11 25.80
CA VAL A 30 2.62 -26.45 25.96
C VAL A 30 2.63 -25.66 27.25
N ILE A 31 2.55 -24.33 27.13
CA ILE A 31 2.59 -23.41 28.27
C ILE A 31 1.20 -22.95 28.70
N GLU A 32 0.25 -22.85 27.77
CA GLU A 32 -1.11 -22.39 28.05
C GLU A 32 -2.13 -23.20 27.23
N ILE A 33 -3.27 -23.49 27.84
CA ILE A 33 -4.41 -24.17 27.21
C ILE A 33 -5.69 -23.49 27.70
N GLY A 34 -6.58 -23.12 26.79
CA GLY A 34 -7.87 -22.53 27.14
C GLY A 34 -8.64 -22.06 25.92
N SER A 35 -9.83 -21.51 26.14
CA SER A 35 -10.55 -20.76 25.10
C SER A 35 -9.93 -19.37 24.89
N HIS A 36 -10.26 -18.72 23.77
CA HIS A 36 -9.75 -17.37 23.47
C HIS A 36 -10.00 -16.37 24.62
N ALA A 37 -11.22 -16.32 25.16
CA ALA A 37 -11.58 -15.39 26.22
C ALA A 37 -10.81 -15.66 27.52
N GLU A 38 -10.64 -16.92 27.90
CA GLU A 38 -9.90 -17.31 29.10
C GLU A 38 -8.43 -16.92 29.00
N LEU A 39 -7.79 -17.17 27.86
CA LEU A 39 -6.37 -16.85 27.64
C LEU A 39 -6.11 -15.34 27.59
N ILE A 40 -7.03 -14.56 27.02
CA ILE A 40 -6.96 -13.09 27.07
C ILE A 40 -7.09 -12.59 28.52
N SER A 41 -8.05 -13.09 29.28
CA SER A 41 -8.27 -12.68 30.68
C SER A 41 -7.08 -12.97 31.59
N ARG A 42 -6.31 -14.03 31.28
CA ARG A 42 -5.09 -14.39 32.01
C ARG A 42 -3.92 -13.45 31.73
N GLY A 43 -3.96 -12.65 30.67
CA GLY A 43 -2.90 -11.72 30.33
C GLY A 43 -1.55 -12.41 30.04
N GLY A 44 -1.60 -13.67 29.62
CA GLY A 44 -0.43 -14.51 29.41
C GLY A 44 0.23 -14.30 28.04
N ASP A 45 0.96 -15.32 27.60
CA ASP A 45 1.71 -15.28 26.35
C ASP A 45 0.82 -15.17 25.12
N TYR A 46 -0.35 -15.81 25.15
CA TYR A 46 -1.36 -15.65 24.11
C TYR A 46 -1.84 -14.20 23.97
N ALA A 47 -2.15 -13.53 25.10
CA ALA A 47 -2.66 -12.17 25.11
C ALA A 47 -1.62 -11.17 24.56
N ASN A 48 -0.35 -11.38 24.90
CA ASN A 48 0.74 -10.58 24.35
C ASN A 48 0.83 -10.72 22.81
N LEU A 49 0.69 -11.93 22.28
CA LEU A 49 0.68 -12.16 20.83
C LEU A 49 -0.52 -11.51 20.13
N VAL A 50 -1.71 -11.52 20.76
CA VAL A 50 -2.91 -10.85 20.24
C VAL A 50 -2.70 -9.34 20.18
N ASN A 51 -2.23 -8.74 21.28
CA ASN A 51 -1.99 -7.29 21.34
C ASN A 51 -0.92 -6.82 20.35
N CYS A 52 0.05 -7.66 20.00
CA CYS A 52 1.04 -7.33 18.98
C CYS A 52 0.49 -7.43 17.54
N GLN A 53 -0.49 -8.31 17.28
CA GLN A 53 -1.06 -8.51 15.94
C GLN A 53 -2.31 -7.69 15.66
N GLU A 54 -3.12 -7.39 16.68
CA GLU A 54 -4.30 -6.51 16.58
C GLU A 54 -3.98 -5.19 17.30
N PRO A 55 -3.61 -4.11 16.59
CA PRO A 55 -3.67 -2.78 17.18
C PRO A 55 -5.13 -2.45 17.44
N ASP A 56 -5.50 -2.45 18.72
CA ASP A 56 -6.88 -2.33 19.17
C ASP A 56 -7.52 -0.99 18.71
N PRO A 57 -8.67 -0.99 18.02
CA PRO A 57 -9.40 0.23 17.68
C PRO A 57 -10.10 0.91 18.87
N GLN A 58 -9.96 0.43 20.12
CA GLN A 58 -10.73 0.94 21.27
C GLN A 58 -9.98 1.04 22.62
N SER A 59 -8.72 1.48 22.65
CA SER A 59 -8.10 1.97 23.91
C SER A 59 -8.29 3.47 24.10
N VAL A 60 -9.53 3.89 24.35
CA VAL A 60 -9.83 5.23 24.85
C VAL A 60 -9.47 5.28 26.34
N MET A 61 -8.29 5.84 26.61
CA MET A 61 -7.88 6.62 27.78
C MET A 61 -8.72 6.53 29.07
N LEU A 62 -8.23 5.77 30.04
CA LEU A 62 -8.29 6.00 31.50
C LEU A 62 -7.34 4.95 32.10
N GLU A 63 -6.40 5.18 33.02
CA GLU A 63 -6.17 6.21 34.01
C GLU A 63 -4.75 5.93 34.57
N SER A 64 -3.90 6.94 34.82
CA SER A 64 -2.78 6.74 35.74
C SER A 64 -2.44 8.04 36.45
N CYS A 65 -2.92 8.14 37.69
CA CYS A 65 -2.53 9.17 38.64
C CYS A 65 -1.55 8.59 39.68
N LYS A 66 -0.67 9.49 40.12
CA LYS A 66 0.02 9.60 41.43
C LYS A 66 1.52 9.27 41.52
N SER A 67 2.23 10.37 41.80
CA SER A 67 3.15 10.56 42.94
C SER A 67 4.66 10.48 42.69
N LEU A 68 5.22 11.67 42.39
CA LEU A 68 6.22 12.38 43.20
C LEU A 68 7.00 11.57 44.26
N ALA A 69 8.32 11.43 44.10
CA ALA A 69 9.36 11.84 45.07
C ALA A 69 10.78 11.42 44.63
N GLY A 70 11.75 12.35 44.72
CA GLY A 70 13.09 12.01 45.24
C GLY A 70 14.26 11.86 44.27
N SER A 71 14.80 12.99 43.80
CA SER A 71 16.23 13.39 43.79
C SER A 71 17.40 12.38 43.58
N LEU A 72 18.25 12.78 42.62
CA LEU A 72 19.74 12.84 42.60
C LEU A 72 20.60 11.76 41.88
N SER A 73 21.42 12.30 40.96
CA SER A 73 22.80 11.92 40.59
C SER A 73 23.09 11.01 39.38
N SER A 74 23.53 11.70 38.31
CA SER A 74 24.80 11.51 37.58
C SER A 74 24.96 10.42 36.50
N ARG A 75 25.29 10.93 35.30
CA ARG A 75 26.11 10.37 34.19
C ARG A 75 25.52 9.34 33.22
N ARG A 76 25.24 9.86 32.00
CA ARG A 76 25.47 9.37 30.60
C ARG A 76 24.95 7.94 30.27
N VAL A 77 24.22 7.68 29.18
CA VAL A 77 24.50 7.94 27.75
C VAL A 77 23.20 7.84 26.92
N ALA A 78 23.11 8.70 25.90
CA ALA A 78 22.29 8.70 24.67
C ALA A 78 21.07 7.76 24.51
N SER A 79 19.91 8.37 24.22
CA SER A 79 19.14 8.05 23.01
C SER A 79 18.24 9.24 22.65
N SER A 80 18.49 9.82 21.48
CA SER A 80 17.79 10.98 20.96
C SER A 80 16.60 10.52 20.11
N ARG A 81 15.39 10.89 20.51
CA ARG A 81 14.25 11.03 19.59
C ARG A 81 13.31 12.08 20.16
N ARG A 82 13.57 13.34 19.81
CA ARG A 82 12.69 14.49 20.07
C ARG A 82 11.78 14.67 18.87
N THR A 83 10.47 14.70 19.11
CA THR A 83 9.54 15.45 18.27
C THR A 83 8.68 16.31 19.21
N SER A 84 9.22 17.48 19.56
CA SER A 84 8.50 18.61 20.17
C SER A 84 7.54 19.19 19.13
N SER A 85 6.22 19.11 19.32
CA SER A 85 5.36 20.06 20.07
C SER A 85 5.17 21.42 19.40
N PHE A 86 4.02 21.55 18.77
CA PHE A 86 3.06 22.68 18.69
C PHE A 86 3.45 24.13 19.03
N ARG A 87 2.90 25.00 18.15
CA ARG A 87 2.37 26.38 18.29
C ARG A 87 3.31 27.58 18.11
N ASP A 88 3.06 28.36 17.05
CA ASP A 88 2.64 29.78 17.16
C ASP A 88 1.93 30.27 15.88
N ASP A 89 1.13 31.33 16.06
CA ASP A 89 -0.07 31.79 15.33
C ASP A 89 0.10 32.71 14.08
N GLN A 90 -0.96 32.73 13.24
CA GLN A 90 -1.51 33.78 12.32
C GLN A 90 -0.61 34.42 11.21
N GLU A 91 -1.05 34.81 10.00
CA GLU A 91 -2.31 35.40 9.50
C GLU A 91 -2.47 35.22 7.95
N LYS A 92 -3.70 35.43 7.45
CA LYS A 92 -4.33 35.13 6.15
C LYS A 92 -3.68 35.69 4.85
N THR A 93 -3.84 34.97 3.72
CA THR A 93 -4.73 35.34 2.58
C THR A 93 -4.77 34.28 1.44
N ASN A 94 -6.01 33.90 1.08
CA ASN A 94 -6.53 33.36 -0.20
C ASN A 94 -5.96 32.10 -0.89
N GLU A 95 -6.75 31.02 -0.76
CA GLU A 95 -7.18 30.03 -1.78
C GLU A 95 -6.21 29.63 -2.91
N LYS A 96 -5.61 28.44 -2.77
CA LYS A 96 -6.09 27.22 -3.46
C LYS A 96 -5.41 25.98 -2.86
N ASP A 97 -6.15 25.38 -1.94
CA ASP A 97 -5.92 24.08 -1.31
C ASP A 97 -6.05 22.95 -2.33
N SER A 98 -4.93 22.37 -2.75
CA SER A 98 -4.88 21.00 -3.32
C SER A 98 -3.44 20.46 -3.45
N ASN A 99 -2.50 20.87 -2.57
CA ASN A 99 -1.07 20.51 -2.72
C ASN A 99 -0.41 19.88 -1.48
N GLN A 100 -1.11 19.77 -0.34
CA GLN A 100 -0.51 19.26 0.90
C GLN A 100 -0.62 17.75 1.12
N GLU A 101 -1.56 17.04 0.47
CA GLU A 101 -1.64 15.56 0.58
C GLU A 101 -0.64 14.83 -0.34
N ILE A 102 -0.24 15.46 -1.45
CA ILE A 102 0.70 14.87 -2.44
C ILE A 102 2.13 14.78 -1.87
N LEU A 103 2.50 15.72 -0.99
CA LEU A 103 3.85 15.79 -0.42
C LEU A 103 4.11 14.69 0.62
N SER A 104 3.11 14.26 1.39
CA SER A 104 3.27 13.17 2.37
C SER A 104 3.36 11.79 1.72
N SER A 105 2.78 11.62 0.52
CA SER A 105 2.92 10.39 -0.25
C SER A 105 4.26 10.29 -0.98
N SER A 106 4.91 11.45 -1.23
CA SER A 106 6.17 11.55 -1.98
C SER A 106 7.36 10.97 -1.22
N SER A 107 7.40 11.11 0.11
CA SER A 107 8.45 10.49 0.94
C SER A 107 8.32 8.96 0.97
N MET A 108 7.10 8.43 0.92
CA MET A 108 6.81 7.00 0.98
C MET A 108 7.15 6.27 -0.35
N VAL A 109 6.86 6.88 -1.51
CA VAL A 109 7.22 6.31 -2.82
C VAL A 109 8.73 6.31 -3.07
N TRP A 110 9.44 7.33 -2.61
CA TRP A 110 10.91 7.37 -2.69
C TRP A 110 11.56 6.30 -1.83
N GLU A 111 10.99 6.04 -0.66
CA GLU A 111 11.45 4.99 0.24
C GLU A 111 11.25 3.59 -0.39
N LEU A 112 10.12 3.37 -1.06
CA LEU A 112 9.84 2.15 -1.85
C LEU A 112 10.82 1.96 -3.01
N ILE A 113 11.09 3.02 -3.80
CA ILE A 113 12.04 2.97 -4.92
C ILE A 113 13.45 2.64 -4.42
N LYS A 114 13.84 3.16 -3.24
CA LYS A 114 15.13 2.91 -2.62
C LYS A 114 15.32 1.43 -2.20
N LEU A 115 14.24 0.72 -1.92
CA LEU A 115 14.26 -0.72 -1.60
C LEU A 115 14.37 -1.60 -2.84
N SER A 116 13.90 -1.12 -4.01
CA SER A 116 13.96 -1.84 -5.30
C SER A 116 15.18 -1.52 -6.19
N VAL A 117 16.13 -0.72 -5.68
CA VAL A 117 17.37 -0.36 -6.39
C VAL A 117 18.22 -1.54 -6.90
N PRO A 118 18.32 -2.72 -6.24
CA PRO A 118 19.20 -3.78 -6.72
C PRO A 118 18.82 -4.35 -8.11
N GLU A 119 17.60 -4.07 -8.62
CA GLU A 119 17.11 -4.54 -9.92
C GLU A 119 16.68 -3.37 -10.85
N TRP A 120 17.31 -2.19 -10.72
CA TRP A 120 16.95 -0.96 -11.45
C TRP A 120 16.90 -1.09 -12.98
N SER A 121 17.66 -2.01 -13.57
CA SER A 121 17.65 -2.28 -15.01
C SER A 121 16.30 -2.81 -15.49
N TYR A 122 15.64 -3.64 -14.68
CA TYR A 122 14.30 -4.17 -14.99
C TYR A 122 13.24 -3.08 -14.85
N ALA A 123 13.40 -2.18 -13.88
CA ALA A 123 12.51 -1.03 -13.70
C ALA A 123 12.59 -0.04 -14.88
N LEU A 124 13.78 0.20 -15.43
CA LEU A 124 13.95 1.01 -16.64
C LEU A 124 13.30 0.36 -17.85
N LEU A 125 13.50 -0.94 -18.04
CA LEU A 125 12.89 -1.69 -19.12
C LEU A 125 11.35 -1.67 -19.03
N GLY A 126 10.81 -1.83 -17.82
CA GLY A 126 9.39 -1.71 -17.54
C GLY A 126 8.84 -0.29 -17.74
N SER A 127 9.63 0.74 -17.42
CA SER A 127 9.23 2.15 -17.64
C SER A 127 9.11 2.48 -19.13
N ILE A 128 10.03 1.97 -19.96
CA ILE A 128 9.94 2.10 -21.42
C ILE A 128 8.68 1.40 -21.93
N GLY A 129 8.41 0.17 -21.46
CA GLY A 129 7.19 -0.56 -21.79
C GLY A 129 5.91 0.18 -21.36
N ALA A 130 5.90 0.77 -20.16
CA ALA A 130 4.77 1.52 -19.62
C ALA A 130 4.45 2.77 -20.46
N VAL A 131 5.47 3.49 -20.93
CA VAL A 131 5.29 4.64 -21.83
C VAL A 131 4.67 4.20 -23.16
N LEU A 132 5.15 3.10 -23.74
CA LEU A 132 4.62 2.58 -25.01
C LEU A 132 3.17 2.11 -24.86
N ALA A 133 2.87 1.33 -23.82
CA ALA A 133 1.52 0.88 -23.52
C ALA A 133 0.56 2.04 -23.21
N GLY A 134 1.05 3.09 -22.54
CA GLY A 134 0.28 4.28 -22.23
C GLY A 134 0.01 5.19 -23.43
N ALA A 135 0.93 5.25 -24.39
CA ALA A 135 0.78 6.05 -25.61
C ALA A 135 -0.14 5.40 -26.66
N GLN A 136 -0.33 4.09 -26.59
CA GLN A 136 -1.13 3.33 -27.55
C GLN A 136 -2.59 3.81 -27.71
N PRO A 137 -3.36 4.06 -26.64
CA PRO A 137 -4.71 4.63 -26.78
C PRO A 137 -4.73 5.98 -27.51
N ALA A 138 -3.69 6.80 -27.33
CA ALA A 138 -3.58 8.10 -27.99
C ALA A 138 -3.31 7.95 -29.51
N LEU A 139 -2.53 6.94 -29.90
CA LEU A 139 -2.29 6.62 -31.32
C LEU A 139 -3.57 6.11 -32.01
N PHE A 140 -4.36 5.28 -31.34
CA PHE A 140 -5.65 4.80 -31.85
C PHE A 140 -6.61 5.96 -32.15
N PHE A 141 -6.75 6.87 -31.18
CA PHE A 141 -7.61 8.04 -31.32
C PHE A 141 -7.13 8.98 -32.44
N THR A 142 -5.81 9.23 -32.50
CA THR A 142 -5.21 10.06 -33.55
C THR A 142 -5.45 9.46 -34.93
N GLY A 143 -5.33 8.13 -35.09
CA GLY A 143 -5.63 7.43 -36.34
C GLY A 143 -7.07 7.64 -36.82
N ILE A 144 -8.05 7.52 -35.92
CA ILE A 144 -9.46 7.80 -36.25
C ILE A 144 -9.67 9.26 -36.63
N ALA A 145 -9.06 10.21 -35.91
CA ALA A 145 -9.18 11.64 -36.22
C ALA A 145 -8.63 11.97 -37.62
N TYR A 146 -7.48 11.41 -38.01
CA TYR A 146 -6.93 11.57 -39.36
C TYR A 146 -7.81 10.93 -40.44
N LEU A 147 -8.37 9.74 -40.18
CA LEU A 147 -9.31 9.10 -41.10
C LEU A 147 -10.54 9.98 -41.33
N LEU A 148 -11.15 10.52 -40.27
CA LEU A 148 -12.30 11.42 -40.36
C LEU A 148 -11.98 12.68 -41.19
N ASN A 149 -10.80 13.28 -40.97
CA ASN A 149 -10.36 14.44 -41.74
C ASN A 149 -10.20 14.12 -43.24
N MET A 150 -9.69 12.93 -43.58
CA MET A 150 -9.55 12.51 -44.98
C MET A 150 -10.88 12.19 -45.65
N PHE A 151 -11.83 11.61 -44.91
CA PHE A 151 -13.19 11.38 -45.39
C PHE A 151 -13.94 12.69 -45.70
N TYR A 152 -13.54 13.79 -45.06
CA TYR A 152 -14.12 15.12 -45.32
C TYR A 152 -13.48 15.86 -46.52
N SER A 153 -12.48 15.26 -47.18
CA SER A 153 -11.84 15.88 -48.35
C SER A 153 -12.72 15.79 -49.61
N PRO A 154 -12.72 16.81 -50.49
CA PRO A 154 -13.71 16.94 -51.58
C PRO A 154 -13.49 16.02 -52.81
N PHE A 155 -12.37 15.28 -52.89
CA PHE A 155 -12.02 14.49 -54.09
C PHE A 155 -12.01 12.97 -53.81
N PRO A 156 -12.97 12.19 -54.34
CA PRO A 156 -13.12 10.77 -54.01
C PRO A 156 -11.98 9.86 -54.46
N SER A 157 -11.19 10.28 -55.47
CA SER A 157 -10.01 9.56 -55.96
C SER A 157 -8.79 9.68 -55.04
N VAL A 158 -8.75 10.70 -54.17
CA VAL A 158 -7.66 10.92 -53.20
C VAL A 158 -7.93 10.15 -51.90
N ILE A 159 -9.21 10.08 -51.49
CA ILE A 159 -9.65 9.39 -50.26
C ILE A 159 -9.19 7.93 -50.23
N LYS A 160 -9.39 7.17 -51.31
CA LYS A 160 -9.06 5.73 -51.36
C LYS A 160 -7.56 5.47 -51.13
N ARG A 161 -6.70 6.26 -51.77
CA ARG A 161 -5.24 6.10 -51.70
C ARG A 161 -4.71 6.41 -50.30
N ASP A 162 -5.28 7.39 -49.63
CA ASP A 162 -4.77 7.80 -48.32
C ASP A 162 -5.34 6.97 -47.17
N VAL A 163 -6.60 6.52 -47.27
CA VAL A 163 -7.17 5.54 -46.34
C VAL A 163 -6.40 4.22 -46.40
N GLU A 164 -6.01 3.76 -47.59
CA GLU A 164 -5.21 2.54 -47.77
C GLU A 164 -3.86 2.62 -47.04
N LYS A 165 -3.16 3.75 -47.12
CA LYS A 165 -1.89 3.96 -46.39
C LYS A 165 -2.09 3.93 -44.87
N VAL A 166 -3.12 4.61 -44.37
CA VAL A 166 -3.42 4.66 -42.94
C VAL A 166 -3.82 3.27 -42.42
N ALA A 167 -4.59 2.50 -43.20
CA ALA A 167 -4.97 1.14 -42.86
C ALA A 167 -3.75 0.21 -42.74
N ILE A 168 -2.79 0.29 -43.66
CA ILE A 168 -1.56 -0.51 -43.61
C ILE A 168 -0.73 -0.18 -42.35
N VAL A 169 -0.61 1.11 -42.00
CA VAL A 169 0.09 1.54 -40.77
C VAL A 169 -0.60 0.96 -39.53
N PHE A 170 -1.93 0.98 -39.48
CA PHE A 170 -2.70 0.47 -38.35
C PHE A 170 -2.57 -1.04 -38.16
N VAL A 171 -2.61 -1.79 -39.27
CA VAL A 171 -2.37 -3.24 -39.27
C VAL A 171 -0.95 -3.55 -38.80
N GLY A 172 0.05 -2.80 -39.29
CA GLY A 172 1.44 -2.97 -38.86
C GLY A 172 1.63 -2.76 -37.37
N VAL A 173 1.08 -1.67 -36.81
CA VAL A 173 1.12 -1.39 -35.37
C VAL A 173 0.41 -2.49 -34.57
N GLY A 174 -0.76 -2.95 -35.02
CA GLY A 174 -1.50 -4.02 -34.33
C GLY A 174 -0.82 -5.39 -34.36
N VAL A 175 -0.02 -5.70 -35.39
CA VAL A 175 0.80 -6.93 -35.44
C VAL A 175 1.97 -6.83 -34.47
N VAL A 176 2.63 -5.68 -34.40
CA VAL A 176 3.74 -5.43 -33.44
C VAL A 176 3.25 -5.49 -32.00
N GLU A 177 2.02 -5.07 -31.73
CA GLU A 177 1.44 -5.11 -30.38
C GLU A 177 1.10 -6.53 -29.93
N ARG A 178 0.81 -7.44 -30.86
CA ARG A 178 0.40 -8.82 -30.55
C ARG A 178 1.52 -9.85 -30.55
N MET A 179 2.73 -9.46 -30.96
CA MET A 179 3.89 -10.34 -31.10
C MET A 179 4.84 -10.18 -29.91
#